data_AF-A0A3N5V2H7-F1
#
_entry.id   AF-A0A3N5V2H7-F1
#
_cell.length_a   1.000
_cell.length_b   1.000
_cell.length_c   1.000
_cell.angle_alpha   90.00
_cell.angle_beta   90.00
_cell.angle_gamma   90.00
#
_symmetry.space_group_name_H-M   'P 1'
#
loop_
_entity.id
_entity.type
_entity.pdbx_description
1 polymer ?
#
loop_
_entity_poly.entity_id
_entity_poly.type
_entity_poly.pdbx_seq_one_letter_code
_entity_poly.pdbx_strand_id
1 'polypeptide(L)'
;VFVQVGVGSLAGAVVGYLLNKFISHPPRFITMEPNNAACIFASAAAADGRPHAVTGDLDTVMAGLACGEPNPIGWEILRDFCSCYVSCEDFVAANGVRILANPLKGDTRVEAGESGAVGLGVLDLLCNNDKFGELKQDLAIDLDSTLLFFNTEGATDPENYREIVWHGKYPSLF
;
A
#
# COMPACT_ATOMS: atom_id res chain seq x y z
N VAL A 1 5.31 -7.47 -5.24
CA VAL A 1 3.89 -7.59 -4.83
C VAL A 1 3.63 -6.47 -3.83
N PHE A 2 2.69 -5.59 -4.15
CA PHE A 2 2.26 -4.51 -3.28
C PHE A 2 0.93 -4.91 -2.64
N VAL A 3 0.87 -4.87 -1.31
CA VAL A 3 -0.35 -5.21 -0.57
C VAL A 3 -0.57 -4.24 0.58
N GLN A 4 -1.70 -3.55 0.55
CA GLN A 4 -2.10 -2.59 1.55
C GLN A 4 -2.52 -3.29 2.85
N VAL A 5 -2.31 -2.60 3.97
CA VAL A 5 -2.47 -3.20 5.30
C VAL A 5 -3.34 -2.30 6.19
N GLY A 6 -4.40 -2.90 6.75
CA GLY A 6 -5.03 -2.44 7.99
C GLY A 6 -4.45 -3.26 9.15
N VAL A 7 -5.23 -4.18 9.74
CA VAL A 7 -4.69 -5.11 10.75
C VAL A 7 -3.70 -6.17 10.21
N GLY A 8 -3.60 -6.35 8.88
CA GLY A 8 -2.65 -7.28 8.24
C GLY A 8 -3.20 -8.67 7.85
N SER A 9 -4.50 -8.94 8.03
CA SER A 9 -5.10 -10.23 7.64
C SER A 9 -5.02 -10.52 6.13
N LEU A 10 -5.40 -9.56 5.29
CA LEU A 10 -5.31 -9.69 3.82
C LEU A 10 -3.86 -9.89 3.39
N ALA A 11 -2.96 -9.03 3.86
CA ALA A 11 -1.55 -9.07 3.52
C ALA A 11 -0.90 -10.38 3.96
N GLY A 12 -1.16 -10.86 5.18
CA GLY A 12 -0.69 -12.15 5.65
C GLY A 12 -1.16 -13.31 4.77
N ALA A 13 -2.43 -13.31 4.34
CA ALA A 13 -2.95 -14.33 3.44
C ALA A 13 -2.30 -14.29 2.04
N VAL A 14 -2.13 -13.09 1.47
CA VAL A 14 -1.48 -12.89 0.16
C VAL A 14 -0.03 -13.33 0.20
N VAL A 15 0.73 -12.87 1.21
CA VAL A 15 2.15 -13.20 1.40
C VAL A 15 2.30 -14.70 1.61
N GLY A 16 1.54 -15.29 2.54
CA GLY A 16 1.58 -16.72 2.82
C GLY A 16 1.27 -17.59 1.59
N TYR A 17 0.23 -17.24 0.83
CA TYR A 17 -0.12 -17.96 -0.39
C TYR A 17 0.97 -17.87 -1.47
N LEU A 18 1.47 -16.67 -1.75
CA LEU A 18 2.45 -16.45 -2.82
C LEU A 18 3.82 -17.03 -2.46
N LEU A 19 4.23 -17.00 -1.20
CA LEU A 19 5.41 -17.72 -0.71
C LEU A 19 5.29 -19.22 -0.94
N ASN A 20 4.15 -19.81 -0.58
CA ASN A 20 3.92 -21.25 -0.76
C ASN A 20 3.85 -21.64 -2.24
N LYS A 21 3.35 -20.75 -3.10
CA LYS A 21 3.26 -21.01 -4.54
C LYS A 21 4.60 -20.86 -5.27
N PHE A 22 5.43 -19.92 -4.85
CA PHE A 22 6.69 -19.56 -5.51
C PHE A 22 7.91 -19.85 -4.62
N ILE A 23 7.97 -21.02 -3.98
CA ILE A 23 8.99 -21.37 -2.96
C ILE A 23 10.43 -21.20 -3.48
N SER A 24 10.70 -21.57 -4.74
CA SER A 24 12.05 -21.47 -5.31
C SER A 24 12.47 -20.03 -5.64
N HIS A 25 11.51 -19.14 -5.83
CA HIS A 25 11.77 -17.76 -6.22
C HIS A 25 10.64 -16.85 -5.71
N PRO A 26 10.55 -16.64 -4.39
CA PRO A 26 9.46 -15.86 -3.82
C PRO A 26 9.55 -14.40 -4.31
N PRO A 27 8.42 -13.76 -4.61
CA PRO A 27 8.43 -12.36 -4.98
C PRO A 27 8.81 -11.50 -3.78
N ARG A 28 9.25 -10.26 -4.04
CA ARG A 28 9.38 -9.24 -2.99
C ARG A 28 8.01 -8.74 -2.58
N PHE A 29 7.80 -8.59 -1.28
CA PHE A 29 6.54 -8.14 -0.70
C PHE A 29 6.74 -6.76 -0.07
N ILE A 30 5.93 -5.80 -0.51
CA ILE A 30 5.94 -4.43 -0.05
C ILE A 30 4.57 -4.20 0.57
N THR A 31 4.54 -3.77 1.83
CA THR A 31 3.31 -3.42 2.56
C THR A 31 3.15 -1.92 2.64
N MET A 32 1.92 -1.41 2.61
CA MET A 32 1.64 0.03 2.72
C MET A 32 0.47 0.30 3.66
N GLU A 33 0.68 1.29 4.53
CA GLU A 33 -0.28 1.75 5.53
C GLU A 33 -0.40 3.29 5.50
N PRO A 34 -1.56 3.85 5.87
CA PRO A 34 -1.69 5.28 6.20
C PRO A 34 -0.72 5.67 7.32
N ASN A 35 -0.08 6.83 7.21
CA ASN A 35 0.80 7.36 8.26
C ASN A 35 0.18 7.36 9.67
N ASN A 36 -1.10 7.72 9.76
CA ASN A 36 -1.79 7.81 11.05
C ASN A 36 -2.15 6.43 11.65
N ALA A 37 -2.13 5.35 10.87
CA ALA A 37 -2.48 4.00 11.32
C ALA A 37 -1.46 2.92 10.88
N ALA A 38 -0.18 3.28 10.78
CA ALA A 38 0.88 2.41 10.30
C ALA A 38 1.41 1.44 11.38
N CYS A 39 0.54 0.55 11.86
CA CYS A 39 0.85 -0.34 12.98
C CYS A 39 1.87 -1.44 12.63
N ILE A 40 1.85 -1.99 11.42
CA ILE A 40 2.83 -2.97 10.95
C ILE A 40 4.18 -2.31 10.71
N PHE A 41 4.20 -1.11 10.13
CA PHE A 41 5.41 -0.31 9.97
C PHE A 41 6.04 -0.01 11.34
N ALA A 42 5.26 0.47 12.31
CA ALA A 42 5.75 0.74 13.66
C ALA A 42 6.29 -0.53 14.33
N SER A 43 5.62 -1.67 14.12
CA SER A 43 6.06 -2.97 14.63
C SER A 43 7.40 -3.40 14.05
N ALA A 44 7.59 -3.23 12.74
CA ALA A 44 8.85 -3.53 12.06
C ALA A 44 9.97 -2.58 12.49
N ALA A 45 9.67 -1.29 12.63
CA ALA A 45 10.63 -0.27 13.07
C ALA A 45 11.12 -0.48 14.51
N ALA A 46 10.28 -1.03 15.39
CA ALA A 46 10.66 -1.36 16.77
C ALA A 46 11.73 -2.48 16.85
N ALA A 47 11.81 -3.33 15.82
CA ALA A 47 12.83 -4.37 15.67
C ALA A 47 12.99 -5.34 16.87
N ASP A 48 11.93 -5.55 17.65
CA ASP A 48 11.90 -6.46 18.80
C ASP A 48 11.10 -7.74 18.56
N GLY A 49 10.61 -7.92 17.34
CA GLY A 49 9.86 -9.09 16.88
C GLY A 49 8.39 -9.15 17.31
N ARG A 50 7.90 -8.15 18.06
CA ARG A 50 6.54 -8.11 18.62
C ARG A 50 5.66 -7.12 17.83
N PRO A 51 4.32 -7.33 17.82
CA PRO A 51 3.41 -6.33 17.29
C PRO A 51 3.31 -5.15 18.26
N HIS A 52 3.29 -3.93 17.72
CA HIS A 52 3.13 -2.67 18.44
C HIS A 52 1.90 -1.95 17.92
N ALA A 53 1.02 -1.53 18.83
CA ALA A 53 -0.14 -0.74 18.47
C ALA A 53 0.24 0.73 18.27
N VAL A 54 -0.39 1.37 17.29
CA VAL A 54 -0.43 2.82 17.10
C VAL A 54 -1.74 3.33 17.71
N THR A 55 -1.62 4.32 18.59
CA THR A 55 -2.75 4.91 19.31
C THR A 55 -2.87 6.38 18.99
N GLY A 56 -4.09 6.93 19.07
CA GLY A 56 -4.34 8.35 18.84
C GLY A 56 -5.45 8.53 17.82
N ASP A 57 -5.34 9.61 17.05
CA ASP A 57 -6.21 9.84 15.90
C ASP A 57 -5.70 9.02 14.71
N LEU A 58 -6.53 8.09 14.25
CA LEU A 58 -6.22 7.18 13.16
C LEU A 58 -6.91 7.62 11.85
N ASP A 59 -7.43 8.85 11.80
CA ASP A 59 -8.15 9.36 10.66
C ASP A 59 -7.28 9.38 9.40
N THR A 60 -7.82 8.83 8.32
CA THR A 60 -7.23 8.76 6.99
C THR A 60 -8.35 8.58 5.96
N VAL A 61 -8.10 9.01 4.73
CA VAL A 61 -8.99 8.69 3.59
C VAL A 61 -9.06 7.19 3.32
N MET A 62 -8.05 6.43 3.71
CA MET A 62 -7.98 4.99 3.50
C MET A 62 -8.74 4.25 4.61
N ALA A 63 -10.06 4.43 4.65
CA ALA A 63 -10.92 3.94 5.74
C ALA A 63 -10.77 2.44 6.01
N GLY A 64 -10.54 1.63 4.96
CA GLY A 64 -10.29 0.18 5.10
C GLY A 64 -8.97 -0.18 5.78
N LEU A 65 -8.05 0.78 5.92
CA LEU A 65 -6.70 0.62 6.47
C LEU A 65 -6.52 1.34 7.81
N ALA A 66 -7.52 2.06 8.31
CA ALA A 66 -7.49 2.82 9.56
C ALA A 66 -7.50 1.90 10.80
N CYS A 67 -6.43 1.13 11.02
CA CYS A 67 -6.31 0.12 12.06
C CYS A 67 -5.06 0.38 12.91
N GLY A 68 -5.23 0.53 14.23
CA GLY A 68 -4.12 0.81 15.13
C GLY A 68 -3.40 -0.44 15.68
N GLU A 69 -3.99 -1.63 15.58
CA GLU A 69 -3.46 -2.83 16.22
C GLU A 69 -3.21 -3.96 15.20
N PRO A 70 -1.97 -4.50 15.12
CA PRO A 70 -1.68 -5.63 14.25
C PRO A 70 -2.48 -6.88 14.65
N ASN A 71 -3.01 -7.61 13.66
CA ASN A 71 -3.42 -8.99 13.85
C ASN A 71 -2.15 -9.83 14.14
N PRO A 72 -2.02 -10.49 15.31
CA PRO A 72 -0.82 -11.25 15.65
C PRO A 72 -0.46 -12.35 14.63
N ILE A 73 -1.46 -13.02 14.06
CA ILE A 73 -1.25 -14.08 13.06
C ILE A 73 -0.72 -13.47 11.75
N GLY A 74 -1.29 -12.33 11.33
CA GLY A 74 -0.80 -11.59 10.17
C GLY A 74 0.61 -11.09 10.39
N TRP A 75 0.88 -10.52 11.56
CA TRP A 75 2.19 -9.97 11.93
C TRP A 75 3.31 -10.99 11.82
N GLU A 76 3.13 -12.23 12.30
CA GLU A 76 4.19 -13.26 12.20
C GLU A 76 4.62 -13.48 10.74
N ILE A 77 3.66 -13.58 9.82
CA ILE A 77 3.94 -13.75 8.39
C ILE A 77 4.61 -12.49 7.82
N LEU A 78 4.07 -11.31 8.12
CA LEU A 78 4.57 -10.06 7.55
C LEU A 78 5.98 -9.74 8.08
N ARG A 79 6.26 -9.99 9.36
CA ARG A 79 7.59 -9.82 9.98
C ARG A 79 8.64 -10.68 9.28
N ASP A 80 8.33 -11.94 9.04
CA ASP A 80 9.31 -12.92 8.57
C ASP A 80 9.57 -12.82 7.05
N PHE A 81 8.62 -12.28 6.28
CA PHE A 81 8.66 -12.38 4.82
C PHE A 81 8.46 -11.08 4.04
N CYS A 82 8.06 -9.97 4.66
CA CYS A 82 8.00 -8.70 3.95
C CYS A 82 9.40 -8.14 3.67
N SER A 83 9.57 -7.60 2.47
CA SER A 83 10.82 -6.98 2.03
C SER A 83 10.89 -5.50 2.39
N CYS A 84 9.74 -4.83 2.52
CA CYS A 84 9.65 -3.42 2.86
C CYS A 84 8.29 -3.09 3.46
N TYR A 85 8.30 -2.19 4.45
CA TYR A 85 7.12 -1.62 5.08
C TYR A 85 7.08 -0.13 4.73
N VAL A 86 5.97 0.32 4.15
CA VAL A 86 5.75 1.71 3.73
C VAL A 86 4.67 2.32 4.60
N SER A 87 4.98 3.49 5.14
CA SER A 87 4.01 4.39 5.74
C SER A 87 3.87 5.58 4.78
N CYS A 88 2.65 5.89 4.34
CA CYS A 88 2.41 6.97 3.38
C CYS A 88 1.24 7.90 3.74
N GLU A 89 1.32 9.12 3.23
CA GLU A 89 0.27 10.15 3.35
C GLU A 89 -0.93 9.87 2.43
N ASP A 90 -2.09 10.44 2.76
CA ASP A 90 -3.35 10.25 2.04
C ASP A 90 -3.31 10.71 0.58
N PHE A 91 -2.47 11.69 0.24
CA PHE A 91 -2.32 12.14 -1.15
C PHE A 91 -1.77 11.02 -2.06
N VAL A 92 -1.05 10.04 -1.50
CA VAL A 92 -0.52 8.89 -2.24
C VAL A 92 -1.67 8.02 -2.72
N ALA A 93 -2.61 7.69 -1.83
CA ALA A 93 -3.84 6.97 -2.18
C ALA A 93 -4.67 7.73 -3.21
N ALA A 94 -4.91 9.03 -2.97
CA ALA A 94 -5.67 9.87 -3.89
C ALA A 94 -5.03 9.96 -5.28
N ASN A 95 -3.69 9.99 -5.36
CA ASN A 95 -2.99 9.93 -6.64
C ASN A 95 -3.20 8.59 -7.36
N GLY A 96 -3.10 7.47 -6.64
CA GLY A 96 -3.42 6.15 -7.18
C GLY A 96 -4.84 6.08 -7.75
N VAL A 97 -5.82 6.65 -7.05
CA VAL A 97 -7.22 6.73 -7.51
C VAL A 97 -7.30 7.47 -8.85
N ARG A 98 -6.63 8.62 -8.98
CA ARG A 98 -6.61 9.41 -10.21
C ARG A 98 -5.95 8.67 -11.37
N ILE A 99 -4.82 8.00 -11.14
CA ILE A 99 -4.11 7.23 -12.17
C ILE A 99 -5.00 6.09 -12.69
N LEU A 100 -5.65 5.33 -11.81
CA LEU A 100 -6.54 4.24 -12.20
C LEU A 100 -7.81 4.73 -12.91
N ALA A 101 -8.34 5.88 -12.50
CA ALA A 101 -9.51 6.50 -13.10
C ALA A 101 -9.24 7.10 -14.48
N ASN A 102 -7.99 7.50 -14.76
CA ASN A 102 -7.56 8.15 -15.99
C ASN A 102 -6.26 7.51 -16.53
N PRO A 103 -6.32 6.27 -17.02
CA PRO A 103 -5.14 5.51 -17.38
C PRO A 103 -4.54 6.00 -18.71
N LEU A 104 -3.30 5.57 -18.98
CA LEU A 104 -2.66 5.80 -20.27
C LEU A 104 -3.40 5.08 -21.40
N LYS A 105 -3.19 5.54 -22.64
CA LYS A 105 -3.84 4.96 -23.82
C LYS A 105 -3.48 3.48 -23.97
N GLY A 106 -4.50 2.63 -23.97
CA GLY A 106 -4.36 1.17 -24.13
C GLY A 106 -4.61 0.42 -22.83
N ASP A 107 -4.47 1.08 -21.69
CA ASP A 107 -4.78 0.49 -20.39
C ASP A 107 -6.29 0.56 -20.10
N THR A 108 -6.77 -0.41 -19.33
CA THR A 108 -8.18 -0.47 -18.93
C THR A 108 -8.40 0.43 -17.71
N ARG A 109 -9.40 1.31 -17.77
CA ARG A 109 -9.83 2.10 -16.62
C ARG A 109 -10.29 1.16 -15.50
N VAL A 110 -9.80 1.39 -14.29
CA VAL A 110 -10.22 0.68 -13.09
C VAL A 110 -10.86 1.67 -12.13
N GLU A 111 -12.06 1.36 -11.65
CA GLU A 111 -12.63 2.11 -10.53
C GLU A 111 -12.07 1.53 -9.22
N ALA A 112 -11.32 2.36 -8.50
CA ALA A 112 -10.68 2.01 -7.25
C ALA A 112 -10.96 3.08 -6.20
N GLY A 113 -11.31 2.65 -5.00
CA GLY A 113 -11.36 3.51 -3.82
C GLY A 113 -9.96 3.78 -3.28
N GLU A 114 -9.92 4.60 -2.23
CA GLU A 114 -8.71 5.14 -1.65
C GLU A 114 -7.78 4.03 -1.12
N SER A 115 -8.33 3.10 -0.34
CA SER A 115 -7.57 1.97 0.23
C SER A 115 -7.11 1.01 -0.88
N GLY A 116 -7.91 0.87 -1.93
CA GLY A 116 -7.63 -0.01 -3.07
C GLY A 116 -6.53 0.50 -4.00
N ALA A 117 -6.36 1.82 -4.08
CA ALA A 117 -5.48 2.45 -5.06
C ALA A 117 -4.08 2.81 -4.52
N VAL A 118 -3.87 2.78 -3.20
CA VAL A 118 -2.61 3.20 -2.55
C VAL A 118 -1.36 2.53 -3.13
N GLY A 119 -1.45 1.24 -3.50
CA GLY A 119 -0.32 0.52 -4.09
C GLY A 119 0.20 1.16 -5.38
N LEU A 120 -0.70 1.65 -6.24
CA LEU A 120 -0.30 2.34 -7.48
C LEU A 120 0.25 3.74 -7.19
N GLY A 121 -0.31 4.43 -6.20
CA GLY A 121 0.23 5.72 -5.75
C GLY A 121 1.66 5.61 -5.22
N VAL A 122 1.97 4.55 -4.47
CA VAL A 122 3.34 4.25 -4.01
C VAL A 122 4.26 3.96 -5.19
N LEU A 123 3.81 3.17 -6.17
CA LEU A 123 4.62 2.91 -7.37
C LEU A 123 4.94 4.21 -8.13
N ASP A 124 3.96 5.09 -8.30
CA ASP A 124 4.16 6.38 -8.98
C ASP A 124 5.24 7.20 -8.27
N LEU A 125 5.19 7.31 -6.94
CA LEU A 125 6.25 7.98 -6.18
C LEU A 125 7.61 7.32 -6.34
N LEU A 126 7.71 6.00 -6.23
CA LEU A 126 8.97 5.27 -6.39
C LEU A 126 9.59 5.51 -7.77
N CYS A 127 8.77 5.61 -8.81
CA CYS A 127 9.23 5.71 -10.19
C CYS A 127 9.47 7.14 -10.67
N ASN A 128 8.70 8.11 -10.18
CA ASN A 128 8.64 9.47 -10.73
C ASN A 128 9.12 10.56 -9.77
N ASN A 129 9.65 10.18 -8.59
CA ASN A 129 10.26 11.13 -7.66
C ASN A 129 11.68 10.68 -7.29
N ASP A 130 12.67 11.48 -7.72
CA ASP A 130 14.10 11.20 -7.57
C ASP A 130 14.52 10.95 -6.11
N LYS A 131 13.77 11.46 -5.12
CA LYS A 131 14.03 11.22 -3.70
C LYS A 131 13.92 9.75 -3.30
N PHE A 132 13.20 8.94 -4.08
CA PHE A 132 12.97 7.51 -3.79
C PHE A 132 13.77 6.58 -4.71
N GLY A 133 14.72 7.11 -5.49
CA GLY A 133 15.54 6.31 -6.41
C GLY A 133 16.34 5.20 -5.73
N GLU A 134 16.93 5.47 -4.55
CA GLU A 134 17.65 4.48 -3.76
C GLU A 134 16.72 3.36 -3.27
N LEU A 135 15.57 3.72 -2.70
CA LEU A 135 14.56 2.73 -2.28
C LEU A 135 14.07 1.87 -3.46
N LYS A 136 13.84 2.46 -4.63
CA LYS A 136 13.47 1.73 -5.85
C LYS A 136 14.55 0.71 -6.25
N GLN A 137 15.82 1.10 -6.16
CA GLN A 137 16.97 0.22 -6.44
C GLN A 137 17.08 -0.91 -5.41
N ASP A 138 16.95 -0.60 -4.11
CA ASP A 138 16.95 -1.58 -3.03
C ASP A 138 15.81 -2.59 -3.19
N LEU A 139 14.65 -2.13 -3.66
CA LEU A 139 13.49 -2.96 -4.02
C LEU A 139 13.64 -3.70 -5.35
N ALA A 140 14.72 -3.45 -6.10
CA ALA A 140 15.01 -4.03 -7.42
C ALA A 140 13.81 -3.91 -8.37
N ILE A 141 13.20 -2.71 -8.39
CA ILE A 141 12.13 -2.38 -9.33
C ILE A 141 12.78 -1.74 -10.55
N ASP A 142 12.74 -2.45 -11.66
CA ASP A 142 13.38 -2.11 -12.93
C ASP A 142 12.47 -2.46 -14.13
N LEU A 143 13.04 -2.47 -15.34
CA LEU A 143 12.33 -2.74 -16.59
C LEU A 143 11.92 -4.21 -16.76
N ASP A 144 12.53 -5.14 -16.03
CA ASP A 144 12.24 -6.58 -16.11
C ASP A 144 11.24 -7.03 -15.02
N SER A 145 10.85 -6.09 -14.16
CA SER A 145 9.97 -6.34 -13.02
C SER A 145 8.53 -6.60 -13.43
N THR A 146 7.94 -7.69 -12.91
CA THR A 146 6.49 -7.92 -12.95
C THR A 146 5.87 -7.53 -11.61
N LEU A 147 5.04 -6.49 -11.60
CA LEU A 147 4.43 -5.95 -10.40
C LEU A 147 2.97 -6.40 -10.26
N LEU A 148 2.58 -6.81 -9.06
CA LEU A 148 1.22 -7.22 -8.72
C LEU A 148 0.65 -6.28 -7.66
N PHE A 149 -0.56 -5.79 -7.91
CA PHE A 149 -1.35 -4.90 -7.06
C PHE A 149 -2.73 -5.49 -6.81
N PHE A 150 -3.37 -5.09 -5.71
CA PHE A 150 -4.72 -5.51 -5.35
C PHE A 150 -5.62 -4.30 -5.21
N ASN A 151 -6.57 -4.14 -6.13
CA ASN A 151 -7.66 -3.20 -5.91
C ASN A 151 -8.71 -3.85 -4.99
N THR A 152 -8.70 -3.48 -3.70
CA THR A 152 -9.56 -4.11 -2.69
C THR A 152 -10.97 -3.54 -2.64
N GLU A 153 -11.22 -2.39 -3.26
CA GLU A 153 -12.51 -1.72 -3.21
C GLU A 153 -12.73 -0.82 -4.44
N GLY A 154 -13.99 -0.67 -4.88
CA GLY A 154 -14.38 0.36 -5.84
C GLY A 154 -14.60 1.71 -5.16
N ALA A 155 -15.37 2.61 -5.78
CA ALA A 155 -15.75 3.88 -5.17
C ALA A 155 -16.83 3.68 -4.08
N THR A 156 -16.42 3.15 -2.92
CA THR A 156 -17.31 2.89 -1.77
C THR A 156 -17.85 4.17 -1.13
N ASP A 157 -17.13 5.28 -1.26
CA ASP A 157 -17.61 6.65 -1.04
C ASP A 157 -17.62 7.42 -2.39
N PRO A 158 -18.74 7.41 -3.13
CA PRO A 158 -18.83 8.07 -4.43
C PRO A 158 -18.66 9.59 -4.38
N GLU A 159 -18.97 10.23 -3.25
CA GLU A 159 -18.83 11.67 -3.08
C GLU A 159 -17.35 12.04 -2.92
N ASN A 160 -16.64 11.40 -1.99
CA ASN A 160 -15.21 11.63 -1.82
C ASN A 160 -14.39 11.19 -3.03
N TYR A 161 -14.76 10.08 -3.68
CA TYR A 161 -14.17 9.67 -4.95
C TYR A 161 -14.23 10.79 -5.99
N ARG A 162 -15.41 11.43 -6.14
CA ARG A 162 -15.60 12.55 -7.07
C ARG A 162 -14.75 13.75 -6.69
N GLU A 163 -14.69 14.10 -5.41
CA GLU A 163 -13.83 15.18 -4.92
C GLU A 163 -12.34 14.92 -5.27
N ILE A 164 -11.88 13.68 -5.15
CA ILE A 164 -10.50 13.29 -5.51
C ILE A 164 -10.27 13.40 -7.02
N VAL A 165 -11.15 12.80 -7.84
CA VAL A 165 -10.90 12.66 -9.28
C VAL A 165 -11.25 13.91 -10.10
N TRP A 166 -12.23 14.71 -9.67
CA TRP A 166 -12.70 15.88 -10.43
C TRP A 166 -12.22 17.20 -9.82
N HIS A 167 -12.13 17.27 -8.49
CA HIS A 167 -11.83 18.51 -7.77
C HIS A 167 -10.42 18.54 -7.17
N GLY A 168 -9.65 17.46 -7.33
CA GLY A 168 -8.25 17.42 -6.92
C GLY A 168 -8.04 17.39 -5.40
N LYS A 169 -9.03 16.94 -4.63
CA LYS A 169 -8.90 16.76 -3.18
C LYS A 169 -7.71 15.85 -2.86
N TYR A 170 -6.93 16.20 -1.84
CA TYR A 170 -5.62 15.59 -1.51
C TYR A 170 -4.58 15.72 -2.64
N PRO A 171 -4.20 16.95 -3.03
CA PRO A 171 -3.21 17.16 -4.08
C PRO A 171 -1.84 16.60 -3.66
N SER A 172 -1.04 16.16 -4.64
CA SER A 172 0.36 15.78 -4.40
C SER A 172 1.11 16.95 -3.76
N LEU A 173 1.99 16.64 -2.81
CA LEU A 173 2.86 17.59 -2.11
C LEU A 173 4.28 17.63 -2.67
N PHE A 174 4.52 16.91 -3.78
CA PHE A 174 5.79 16.88 -4.51
C PHE A 174 5.67 17.60 -5.86
#